data_AF-A5GJI4-F1
#
_entry.id   AF-A5GJI4-F1
#
_cell.length_a   1.000
_cell.length_b   1.000
_cell.length_c   1.000
_cell.angle_alpha   90.00
_cell.angle_beta   90.00
_cell.angle_gamma   90.00
#
_symmetry.space_group_name_H-M   'P 1'
#
loop_
_entity.id
_entity.type
_entity.pdbx_description
1 polymer ?
#
loop_
_entity_poly.entity_id
_entity_poly.type
_entity_poly.pdbx_seq_one_letter_code
_entity_poly.pdbx_strand_id
1 'polypeptide(L)'
;MASLRVLPAVLALGLALAACQSAEKKAATDEVKVAKGVEAVCAAQADVDAAVIAVNALTPESTVADAEKAGKKLNNALSSLNKAEDQLAKAEVKEYRDQVELFRQAVDDVSKNKDLTLAEAAEQLKGKAAPVVAAREQLAATTVCVAVEEDTKAEDSMKEDSMKDDTQKDDAK
;
A
#
# COMPACT_ATOMS: atom_id res chain seq x y z
N MET A 1 -28.70 1.09 44.84
CA MET A 1 -29.05 1.41 43.43
C MET A 1 -28.25 0.48 42.54
N ALA A 2 -28.93 -0.44 41.86
CA ALA A 2 -28.33 -1.42 40.98
C ALA A 2 -28.08 -0.78 39.61
N SER A 3 -26.83 -0.74 39.15
CA SER A 3 -26.51 -0.43 37.76
C SER A 3 -26.14 -1.71 37.04
N LEU A 4 -27.14 -2.31 36.40
CA LEU A 4 -26.99 -3.28 35.32
C LEU A 4 -26.18 -2.63 34.19
N ARG A 5 -24.93 -3.07 34.01
CA ARG A 5 -24.23 -2.86 32.73
C ARG A 5 -24.53 -4.05 31.84
N VAL A 6 -25.39 -3.77 30.87
CA VAL A 6 -25.77 -4.64 29.76
C VAL A 6 -24.52 -4.95 28.94
N LEU A 7 -24.24 -6.24 28.75
CA LEU A 7 -23.22 -6.76 27.84
C LEU A 7 -23.56 -6.37 26.40
N PRO A 8 -22.60 -5.91 25.57
CA PRO A 8 -22.72 -6.08 24.13
C PRO A 8 -22.46 -7.56 23.83
N ALA A 9 -23.49 -8.20 23.26
CA ALA A 9 -23.45 -9.54 22.74
C ALA A 9 -22.28 -9.70 21.76
N VAL A 10 -21.30 -10.51 22.15
CA VAL A 10 -20.34 -11.11 21.22
C VAL A 10 -21.14 -12.07 20.34
N LEU A 11 -21.58 -11.58 19.18
CA LEU A 11 -22.11 -12.42 18.11
C LEU A 11 -20.95 -13.29 17.58
N ALA A 12 -20.78 -14.44 18.21
CA ALA A 12 -19.99 -15.54 17.68
C ALA A 12 -20.71 -16.11 16.44
N LEU A 13 -20.51 -15.48 15.28
CA LEU A 13 -20.73 -16.16 13.99
C LEU A 13 -19.55 -17.10 13.75
N GLY A 14 -19.65 -18.30 14.32
CA GLY A 14 -18.84 -19.43 13.91
C GLY A 14 -19.28 -19.89 12.52
N LEU A 15 -18.51 -19.52 11.50
CA LEU A 15 -18.58 -20.09 10.15
C LEU A 15 -17.15 -20.36 9.68
N ALA A 16 -16.71 -21.61 9.85
CA ALA A 16 -15.75 -22.35 9.02
C ALA A 16 -14.55 -21.63 8.33
N LEU A 17 -13.94 -20.60 8.92
CA LEU A 17 -12.66 -20.03 8.44
C LEU A 17 -11.45 -20.82 8.97
N ALA A 18 -11.33 -22.10 8.64
CA ALA A 18 -10.12 -22.87 8.97
C ALA A 18 -9.04 -22.78 7.87
N ALA A 19 -9.34 -22.20 6.71
CA ALA A 19 -8.41 -22.12 5.57
C ALA A 19 -7.99 -20.68 5.15
N CYS A 20 -8.67 -19.62 5.59
CA CYS A 20 -8.30 -18.22 5.27
C CYS A 20 -7.49 -17.50 6.38
N GLN A 21 -7.27 -18.16 7.52
CA GLN A 21 -6.63 -17.54 8.69
C GLN A 21 -5.21 -17.03 8.41
N SER A 22 -4.49 -17.58 7.45
CA SER A 22 -3.10 -17.18 7.20
C SER A 22 -3.03 -15.78 6.58
N ALA A 23 -3.84 -15.49 5.56
CA ALA A 23 -3.82 -14.22 4.85
C ALA A 23 -4.49 -13.10 5.67
N GLU A 24 -5.59 -13.40 6.38
CA GLU A 24 -6.25 -12.43 7.26
C GLU A 24 -5.37 -12.08 8.48
N LYS A 25 -4.69 -13.07 9.09
CA LYS A 25 -3.71 -12.80 10.15
C LYS A 25 -2.50 -12.05 9.62
N LYS A 26 -2.07 -12.31 8.38
CA LYS A 26 -0.97 -11.59 7.73
C LYS A 26 -1.32 -10.12 7.54
N ALA A 27 -2.50 -9.83 6.99
CA ALA A 27 -3.02 -8.48 6.83
C ALA A 27 -3.11 -7.72 8.17
N ALA A 28 -3.70 -8.34 9.21
CA ALA A 28 -3.73 -7.74 10.54
C ALA A 28 -2.33 -7.53 11.14
N THR A 29 -1.38 -8.43 10.86
CA THR A 29 0.01 -8.27 11.29
C THR A 29 0.70 -7.12 10.58
N ASP A 30 0.39 -6.88 9.31
CA ASP A 30 1.00 -5.81 8.54
C ASP A 30 0.45 -4.43 8.91
N GLU A 31 -0.84 -4.31 9.20
CA GLU A 31 -1.44 -3.09 9.78
C GLU A 31 -0.71 -2.70 11.08
N VAL A 32 -0.42 -3.67 11.95
CA VAL A 32 0.37 -3.43 13.17
C VAL A 32 1.82 -3.01 12.85
N LYS A 33 2.44 -3.55 11.79
CA LYS A 33 3.78 -3.12 11.38
C LYS A 33 3.78 -1.70 10.85
N VAL A 34 2.74 -1.32 10.12
CA VAL A 34 2.54 0.03 9.63
C VAL A 34 2.40 1.00 10.79
N ALA A 35 1.53 0.71 11.77
CA ALA A 35 1.39 1.52 12.98
C ALA A 35 2.74 1.68 13.73
N LYS A 36 3.48 0.59 13.92
CA LYS A 36 4.84 0.64 14.52
C LYS A 36 5.85 1.41 13.67
N GLY A 37 5.73 1.34 12.35
CA GLY A 37 6.54 2.12 11.42
C GLY A 37 6.30 3.61 11.58
N VAL A 38 5.04 4.03 11.71
CA VAL A 38 4.66 5.42 11.98
C VAL A 38 5.25 5.89 13.31
N GLU A 39 5.11 5.10 14.38
CA GLU A 39 5.71 5.41 15.68
C GLU A 39 7.24 5.57 15.58
N ALA A 40 7.92 4.71 14.81
CA ALA A 40 9.36 4.79 14.61
C ALA A 40 9.77 6.06 13.82
N VAL A 41 9.01 6.46 12.80
CA VAL A 41 9.23 7.71 12.06
C VAL A 41 9.06 8.90 13.00
N CYS A 42 7.99 8.94 13.81
CA CYS A 42 7.78 10.02 14.77
C CYS A 42 8.91 10.12 15.81
N ALA A 43 9.39 8.99 16.31
CA ALA A 43 10.54 8.96 17.23
C ALA A 43 11.81 9.50 16.56
N ALA A 44 12.09 9.08 15.33
CA ALA A 44 13.26 9.56 14.58
C ALA A 44 13.16 11.05 14.22
N GLN A 45 11.97 11.57 13.94
CA GLN A 45 11.73 13.00 13.75
C GLN A 45 12.06 13.80 15.01
N ALA A 46 11.62 13.33 16.19
CA ALA A 46 11.97 13.97 17.45
C ALA A 46 13.49 14.02 17.70
N ASP A 47 14.22 12.97 17.29
CA ASP A 47 15.69 12.95 17.34
C ASP A 47 16.32 13.96 16.38
N VAL A 48 15.76 14.13 15.16
CA VAL A 48 16.19 15.16 14.20
C VAL A 48 15.96 16.54 14.78
N ASP A 49 14.78 16.83 15.33
CA ASP A 49 14.46 18.12 15.96
C ASP A 49 15.43 18.44 17.11
N ALA A 50 15.69 17.45 17.98
CA ALA A 50 16.66 17.60 19.06
C ALA A 50 18.10 17.83 18.55
N ALA A 51 18.47 17.24 17.42
CA ALA A 51 19.78 17.46 16.80
C ALA A 51 19.87 18.85 16.15
N VAL A 52 18.81 19.31 15.49
CA VAL A 52 18.71 20.67 14.93
C VAL A 52 18.83 21.72 16.03
N ILE A 53 18.13 21.53 17.15
CA ILE A 53 18.25 22.42 18.32
C ILE A 53 19.69 22.45 18.83
N ALA A 54 20.38 21.30 18.91
CA ALA A 54 21.76 21.24 19.37
C ALA A 54 22.73 21.96 18.43
N VAL A 55 22.52 21.88 17.11
CA VAL A 55 23.29 22.65 16.13
C VAL A 55 23.00 24.15 16.25
N ASN A 56 21.73 24.53 16.44
CA ASN A 56 21.32 25.93 16.58
C ASN A 56 21.77 26.56 17.91
N ALA A 57 22.08 25.75 18.92
CA ALA A 57 22.59 26.20 20.20
C ALA A 57 24.10 26.51 20.18
N LEU A 58 24.80 26.28 19.05
CA LEU A 58 26.21 26.65 18.91
C LEU A 58 26.35 28.17 18.94
N THR A 59 27.35 28.64 19.68
CA THR A 59 27.66 30.06 19.87
C THR A 59 29.08 30.37 19.36
N PRO A 60 29.47 31.66 19.25
CA PRO A 60 30.84 32.03 18.90
C PRO A 60 31.93 31.47 19.85
N GLU A 61 31.57 31.16 21.10
CA GLU A 61 32.45 30.53 22.09
C GLU A 61 32.55 29.01 21.93
N SER A 62 31.69 28.40 21.10
CA SER A 62 31.72 26.96 20.83
C SER A 62 32.96 26.58 20.04
N THR A 63 33.47 25.38 20.28
CA THR A 63 34.64 24.88 19.58
C THR A 63 34.29 24.18 18.27
N VAL A 64 35.28 23.98 17.40
CA VAL A 64 35.14 23.13 16.22
C VAL A 64 34.72 21.71 16.61
N ALA A 65 35.22 21.18 17.73
CA ALA A 65 34.83 19.86 18.22
C ALA A 65 33.34 19.80 18.62
N ASP A 66 32.78 20.87 19.16
CA ASP A 66 31.35 20.95 19.49
C ASP A 66 30.49 20.95 18.22
N ALA A 67 30.91 21.71 17.20
CA ALA A 67 30.26 21.72 15.90
C ALA A 67 30.32 20.35 15.22
N GLU A 68 31.46 19.66 15.23
CA GLU A 68 31.60 18.30 14.70
C GLU A 68 30.69 17.31 15.43
N LYS A 69 30.60 17.41 16.76
CA LYS A 69 29.73 16.55 17.57
C LYS A 69 28.25 16.78 17.24
N ALA A 70 27.82 18.05 17.15
CA ALA A 70 26.46 18.40 16.79
C ALA A 70 26.11 17.94 15.35
N GLY A 71 27.02 18.15 14.41
CA GLY A 71 26.88 17.69 13.03
C GLY A 71 26.80 16.16 12.92
N LYS A 72 27.63 15.41 13.64
CA LYS A 72 27.54 13.94 13.72
C LYS A 72 26.21 13.48 14.29
N LYS A 73 25.71 14.15 15.34
CA LYS A 73 24.39 13.84 15.92
C LYS A 73 23.27 14.05 14.90
N LEU A 74 23.29 15.16 14.17
CA LEU A 74 22.31 15.45 13.11
C LEU A 74 22.36 14.41 11.98
N ASN A 75 23.55 14.08 11.49
CA ASN A 75 23.71 13.06 10.43
C ASN A 75 23.19 11.69 10.87
N ASN A 76 23.44 11.30 12.12
CA ASN A 76 22.93 10.05 12.66
C ASN A 76 21.40 10.06 12.79
N ALA A 77 20.81 11.17 13.27
CA ALA A 77 19.36 11.32 13.38
C ALA A 77 18.68 11.25 11.99
N LEU A 78 19.23 11.94 10.99
CA LEU A 78 18.74 11.88 9.61
C LEU A 78 18.87 10.47 9.01
N SER A 79 19.99 9.77 9.27
CA SER A 79 20.14 8.38 8.82
C SER A 79 19.11 7.44 9.45
N SER A 80 18.79 7.64 10.73
CA SER A 80 17.74 6.88 11.42
C SER A 80 16.35 7.20 10.87
N LEU A 81 16.05 8.47 10.61
CA LEU A 81 14.79 8.89 10.00
C LEU A 81 14.59 8.24 8.62
N ASN A 82 15.57 8.33 7.73
CA ASN A 82 15.49 7.71 6.40
C ASN A 82 15.26 6.20 6.50
N LYS A 83 15.92 5.51 7.44
CA LYS A 83 15.70 4.08 7.66
C LYS A 83 14.28 3.78 8.15
N ALA A 84 13.74 4.60 9.04
CA ALA A 84 12.38 4.43 9.54
C ALA A 84 11.36 4.64 8.42
N GLU A 85 11.53 5.69 7.60
CA GLU A 85 10.69 5.98 6.43
C GLU A 85 10.75 4.85 5.40
N ASP A 86 11.94 4.33 5.08
CA ASP A 86 12.10 3.18 4.17
C ASP A 86 11.36 1.93 4.66
N GLN A 87 11.37 1.68 5.97
CA GLN A 87 10.67 0.54 6.56
C GLN A 87 9.16 0.76 6.59
N LEU A 88 8.70 1.98 6.89
CA LEU A 88 7.29 2.34 6.84
C LEU A 88 6.74 2.17 5.41
N ALA A 89 7.41 2.72 4.41
CA ALA A 89 6.99 2.60 3.01
C ALA A 89 6.89 1.13 2.56
N LYS A 90 7.84 0.27 2.96
CA LYS A 90 7.77 -1.17 2.70
C LYS A 90 6.59 -1.84 3.39
N ALA A 91 6.28 -1.43 4.63
CA ALA A 91 5.15 -1.95 5.37
C ALA A 91 3.81 -1.55 4.73
N GLU A 92 3.65 -0.27 4.37
CA GLU A 92 2.43 0.26 3.73
C GLU A 92 2.15 -0.40 2.38
N VAL A 93 3.17 -0.53 1.52
CA VAL A 93 3.05 -1.23 0.24
C VAL A 93 2.71 -2.71 0.45
N LYS A 94 3.32 -3.36 1.45
CA LYS A 94 3.06 -4.76 1.74
C LYS A 94 1.63 -4.98 2.25
N GLU A 95 1.16 -4.15 3.17
CA GLU A 95 -0.22 -4.21 3.66
C GLU A 95 -1.21 -4.06 2.52
N TYR A 96 -1.05 -3.04 1.66
CA TYR A 96 -1.93 -2.85 0.51
C TYR A 96 -1.94 -4.09 -0.41
N ARG A 97 -0.77 -4.66 -0.72
CA ARG A 97 -0.69 -5.88 -1.55
C ARG A 97 -1.39 -7.07 -0.91
N ASP A 98 -1.25 -7.24 0.40
CA ASP A 98 -1.86 -8.37 1.13
C ASP A 98 -3.38 -8.21 1.21
N GLN A 99 -3.89 -6.97 1.37
CA GLN A 99 -5.33 -6.68 1.29
C GLN A 99 -5.89 -6.91 -0.13
N VAL A 100 -5.16 -6.52 -1.18
CA VAL A 100 -5.54 -6.80 -2.58
C VAL A 100 -5.59 -8.30 -2.86
N GLU A 101 -4.63 -9.08 -2.34
CA GLU A 101 -4.62 -10.53 -2.49
C GLU A 101 -5.84 -11.17 -1.82
N LEU A 102 -6.19 -10.75 -0.61
CA LEU A 102 -7.40 -11.18 0.09
C LEU A 102 -8.67 -10.83 -0.67
N PHE A 103 -8.76 -9.62 -1.21
CA PHE A 103 -9.90 -9.21 -2.01
C PHE A 103 -10.01 -10.02 -3.31
N ARG A 104 -8.89 -10.30 -3.98
CA ARG A 104 -8.87 -11.17 -5.16
C ARG A 104 -9.37 -12.58 -4.84
N GLN A 105 -8.95 -13.15 -3.71
CA GLN A 105 -9.44 -14.46 -3.26
C GLN A 105 -10.96 -14.43 -3.04
N ALA A 106 -11.48 -13.37 -2.42
CA ALA A 106 -12.92 -13.21 -2.25
C ALA A 106 -13.68 -13.10 -3.59
N VAL A 107 -13.12 -12.38 -4.58
CA VAL A 107 -13.67 -12.32 -5.94
C VAL A 107 -13.68 -13.71 -6.59
N ASP A 108 -12.57 -14.45 -6.48
CA ASP A 108 -12.46 -15.80 -7.04
C ASP A 108 -13.50 -16.75 -6.40
N ASP A 109 -13.69 -16.67 -5.08
CA ASP A 109 -14.64 -17.53 -4.35
C ASP A 109 -16.09 -17.20 -4.72
N VAL A 110 -16.45 -15.91 -4.78
CA VAL A 110 -17.78 -15.47 -5.21
C VAL A 110 -18.04 -15.88 -6.66
N SER A 111 -17.05 -15.76 -7.56
CA SER A 111 -17.19 -16.11 -8.98
C SER A 111 -17.48 -17.61 -9.22
N LYS A 112 -17.02 -18.47 -8.30
CA LYS A 112 -17.24 -19.93 -8.37
C LYS A 112 -18.58 -20.33 -7.77
N ASN A 113 -19.19 -19.47 -6.97
CA ASN A 113 -20.44 -19.76 -6.28
C ASN A 113 -21.65 -19.47 -7.20
N LYS A 114 -22.23 -20.52 -7.75
CA LYS A 114 -23.38 -20.44 -8.68
C LYS A 114 -24.71 -20.18 -7.98
N ASP A 115 -24.75 -20.27 -6.65
CA ASP A 115 -25.96 -20.12 -5.87
C ASP A 115 -26.21 -18.67 -5.42
N LEU A 116 -25.24 -17.77 -5.64
CA LEU A 116 -25.36 -16.36 -5.30
C LEU A 116 -26.02 -15.58 -6.44
N THR A 117 -26.94 -14.69 -6.07
CA THR A 117 -27.39 -13.62 -6.95
C THR A 117 -26.30 -12.56 -7.10
N LEU A 118 -26.36 -11.77 -8.18
CA LEU A 118 -25.45 -10.64 -8.39
C LEU A 118 -25.48 -9.65 -7.21
N ALA A 119 -26.64 -9.42 -6.61
CA ALA A 119 -26.79 -8.52 -5.47
C ALA A 119 -26.07 -9.05 -4.22
N GLU A 120 -26.21 -10.35 -3.92
CA GLU A 120 -25.52 -10.98 -2.77
C GLU A 120 -24.01 -11.04 -2.99
N ALA A 121 -23.57 -11.36 -4.22
CA ALA A 121 -22.18 -11.30 -4.61
C ALA A 121 -21.59 -9.89 -4.42
N ALA A 122 -22.30 -8.85 -4.86
CA ALA A 122 -21.87 -7.47 -4.72
C ALA A 122 -21.76 -7.03 -3.25
N GLU A 123 -22.74 -7.39 -2.41
CA GLU A 123 -22.70 -7.07 -0.97
C GLU A 123 -21.51 -7.76 -0.27
N GLN A 124 -21.25 -9.03 -0.59
CA GLN A 124 -20.08 -9.74 -0.05
C GLN A 124 -18.76 -9.08 -0.46
N LEU A 125 -18.61 -8.72 -1.73
CA LEU A 125 -17.39 -8.08 -2.23
C LEU A 125 -17.22 -6.67 -1.68
N LYS A 126 -18.30 -5.90 -1.51
CA LYS A 126 -18.22 -4.54 -0.95
C LYS A 126 -17.66 -4.54 0.47
N GLY A 127 -18.07 -5.50 1.30
CA GLY A 127 -17.51 -5.69 2.64
C GLY A 127 -16.00 -6.01 2.64
N LYS A 128 -15.52 -6.71 1.60
CA LYS A 128 -14.12 -7.10 1.43
C LYS A 128 -13.26 -6.02 0.74
N ALA A 129 -13.89 -5.08 0.03
CA ALA A 129 -13.19 -3.98 -0.63
C ALA A 129 -12.78 -2.86 0.35
N ALA A 130 -13.51 -2.68 1.46
CA ALA A 130 -13.25 -1.58 2.39
C ALA A 130 -11.81 -1.56 2.96
N PRO A 131 -11.22 -2.69 3.41
CA PRO A 131 -9.82 -2.72 3.84
C PRO A 131 -8.82 -2.37 2.74
N VAL A 132 -9.09 -2.76 1.49
CA VAL A 132 -8.24 -2.41 0.33
C VAL A 132 -8.25 -0.91 0.08
N VAL A 133 -9.42 -0.29 0.17
CA VAL A 133 -9.58 1.16 -0.02
C VAL A 133 -8.84 1.91 1.09
N ALA A 134 -8.98 1.49 2.35
CA ALA A 134 -8.27 2.11 3.47
C ALA A 134 -6.74 2.04 3.31
N ALA A 135 -6.19 0.86 3.00
CA ALA A 135 -4.76 0.69 2.78
C ALA A 135 -4.25 1.51 1.57
N ARG A 136 -5.07 1.63 0.52
CA ARG A 136 -4.76 2.49 -0.64
C ARG A 136 -4.73 3.97 -0.26
N GLU A 137 -5.72 4.45 0.49
CA GLU A 137 -5.80 5.84 0.91
C GLU A 137 -4.61 6.23 1.78
N GLN A 138 -4.21 5.33 2.69
CA GLN A 138 -3.00 5.51 3.47
C GLN A 138 -1.75 5.62 2.59
N LEU A 139 -1.54 4.68 1.67
CA LEU A 139 -0.38 4.70 0.78
C LEU A 139 -0.37 5.95 -0.12
N ALA A 140 -1.53 6.44 -0.55
CA ALA A 140 -1.67 7.64 -1.36
C ALA A 140 -1.42 8.94 -0.56
N ALA A 141 -1.59 8.93 0.76
CA ALA A 141 -1.27 10.09 1.60
C ALA A 141 0.24 10.36 1.66
N THR A 142 1.05 9.32 1.50
CA THR A 142 2.52 9.39 1.55
C THR A 142 3.17 9.37 0.16
N THR A 143 2.43 8.99 -0.89
CA THR A 143 2.95 8.81 -2.25
C THR A 143 2.17 9.62 -3.28
N VAL A 144 2.88 10.44 -4.06
CA VAL A 144 2.29 11.13 -5.22
C VAL A 144 2.42 10.23 -6.46
N CYS A 145 1.31 9.67 -6.94
CA CYS A 145 1.25 8.98 -8.23
C CYS A 145 0.93 10.00 -9.34
N VAL A 146 1.88 10.24 -10.26
CA VAL A 146 1.62 11.05 -11.46
C VAL A 146 1.07 10.12 -12.55
N ALA A 147 -0.13 10.43 -13.06
CA ALA A 147 -0.65 9.76 -14.24
C ALA A 147 0.20 10.17 -15.44
N VAL A 148 0.89 9.21 -16.04
CA VAL A 148 1.53 9.41 -17.34
C VAL A 148 0.42 9.28 -18.38
N GLU A 149 -0.13 10.40 -18.81
CA GLU A 149 -0.98 10.47 -19.99
C GLU A 149 -0.10 10.07 -21.19
N GLU A 150 -0.28 8.86 -21.73
CA GLU A 150 0.33 8.52 -23.01
C GLU A 150 -0.37 9.33 -24.11
N ASP A 151 0.21 10.50 -24.42
CA ASP A 151 -0.13 11.31 -25.58
C ASP A 151 0.15 10.49 -26.85
N THR A 152 -0.87 9.76 -27.30
CA THR A 152 -0.94 9.19 -28.64
C THR A 152 -1.12 10.34 -29.63
N LYS A 153 -0.01 10.96 -30.04
CA LYS A 153 0.06 11.77 -31.26
C LYS A 153 0.89 11.06 -32.33
N ALA A 154 0.14 10.40 -33.19
CA ALA A 154 0.34 10.10 -34.61
C ALA A 154 1.68 10.49 -35.27
N GLU A 155 2.29 9.51 -35.92
CA GLU A 155 2.85 9.67 -37.26
C GLU A 155 2.23 8.57 -38.14
N ASP A 156 1.10 8.93 -38.76
CA ASP A 156 0.49 8.22 -39.89
C ASP A 156 1.17 8.72 -41.17
N SER A 157 2.12 7.96 -41.71
CA SER A 157 2.47 7.92 -43.15
C SER A 157 3.32 6.65 -43.33
N MET A 158 3.01 5.68 -44.19
CA MET A 158 2.32 5.72 -45.46
C MET A 158 1.51 4.44 -45.65
N LYS A 159 0.24 4.61 -46.04
CA LYS A 159 -0.47 3.62 -46.85
C LYS A 159 0.16 3.63 -48.24
N GLU A 160 0.50 2.46 -48.77
CA GLU A 160 0.29 2.22 -50.20
C GLU A 160 -0.24 0.81 -50.40
N ASP A 161 -1.50 0.78 -50.82
CA ASP A 161 -2.27 -0.37 -51.24
C ASP A 161 -1.64 -1.09 -52.43
N SER A 162 -1.68 -2.42 -52.42
CA SER A 162 -2.01 -3.18 -53.65
C SER A 162 -2.56 -4.57 -53.30
N MET A 163 -3.89 -4.62 -53.28
CA MET A 163 -4.70 -5.83 -53.43
C MET A 163 -4.38 -6.59 -54.73
N LYS A 164 -4.43 -7.92 -54.66
CA LYS A 164 -5.26 -8.87 -55.47
C LYS A 164 -4.82 -10.30 -55.14
N ASP A 165 -5.61 -11.07 -54.39
CA ASP A 165 -6.83 -11.82 -54.79
C ASP A 165 -6.51 -13.09 -55.61
N ASP A 166 -7.08 -14.19 -55.12
CA ASP A 166 -6.94 -15.59 -55.51
C ASP A 166 -7.18 -15.90 -57.00
N THR A 167 -6.66 -17.03 -57.51
CA THR A 167 -7.42 -18.10 -58.22
C THR A 167 -6.48 -19.16 -58.83
N GLN A 168 -6.65 -20.40 -58.34
CA GLN A 168 -6.72 -21.72 -59.02
C GLN A 168 -6.18 -21.97 -60.46
N LYS A 169 -5.60 -23.20 -60.58
CA LYS A 169 -5.60 -24.18 -61.70
C LYS A 169 -4.44 -24.24 -62.71
N ASP A 170 -3.82 -25.44 -62.72
CA ASP A 170 -3.51 -26.35 -63.84
C ASP A 170 -3.02 -25.74 -65.18
N ASP A 171 -1.80 -26.11 -65.60
CA ASP A 171 -1.58 -27.08 -66.69
C ASP A 171 -0.11 -27.12 -67.20
N ALA A 172 0.35 -28.35 -67.42
CA ALA A 172 1.36 -28.87 -68.34
C ALA A 172 2.42 -27.92 -68.98
N LYS A 173 3.72 -28.25 -68.79
CA LYS A 173 4.53 -29.03 -69.76
C LYS A 173 5.95 -29.27 -69.23
#